data_AF-A0A928VSA7-F1
#
_entry.id   AF-A0A928VSA7-F1
#
_cell.length_a   1.000
_cell.length_b   1.000
_cell.length_c   1.000
_cell.angle_alpha   90.00
_cell.angle_beta   90.00
_cell.angle_gamma   90.00
#
_symmetry.space_group_name_H-M   'P 1'
#
loop_
_entity.id
_entity.type
_entity.pdbx_description
1 polymer ?
#
loop_
_entity_poly.entity_id
_entity_poly.type
_entity_poly.pdbx_seq_one_letter_code
_entity_poly.pdbx_strand_id
1 'polypeptide(L)'
;AVEIHANHCEAHNAAIRRRCSAFRRRQNLYAKTVVGLQRAITVQRLIHNWVRPHYSLNTTPAVALGFVKRPLSLQEILLSRGFHEFPT
;
A
#
# COMPACT_ATOMS: atom_id res chain seq x y z
N ALA A 1 -21.15 -10.09 -5.82
CA ALA A 1 -20.02 -9.25 -5.40
C ALA A 1 -20.55 -8.25 -4.38
N VAL A 2 -19.87 -8.04 -3.25
CA VAL A 2 -20.26 -6.98 -2.30
C VAL A 2 -20.08 -5.65 -3.02
N GLU A 3 -21.13 -4.85 -3.09
CA GLU A 3 -21.10 -3.56 -3.76
C GLU A 3 -20.24 -2.59 -2.93
N ILE A 4 -19.07 -2.23 -3.45
CA ILE A 4 -18.19 -1.25 -2.79
C ILE A 4 -18.69 0.13 -3.17
N HIS A 5 -19.32 0.82 -2.22
CA HIS A 5 -19.85 2.17 -2.43
C HIS A 5 -18.74 3.15 -2.84
N ALA A 6 -19.03 4.07 -3.77
CA ALA A 6 -18.09 5.06 -4.28
C ALA A 6 -17.35 5.82 -3.16
N ASN A 7 -18.10 6.27 -2.14
CA ASN A 7 -17.55 6.90 -0.93
C ASN A 7 -16.40 6.12 -0.27
N HIS A 8 -16.43 4.78 -0.29
CA HIS A 8 -15.36 3.97 0.29
C HIS A 8 -14.07 4.09 -0.54
N CYS A 9 -14.20 4.01 -1.87
CA CYS A 9 -13.09 4.20 -2.81
C CYS A 9 -12.53 5.64 -2.74
N GLU A 10 -13.40 6.64 -2.63
CA GLU A 10 -13.00 8.04 -2.52
C GLU A 10 -12.26 8.33 -1.21
N ALA A 11 -12.75 7.80 -0.09
CA ALA A 11 -12.09 7.92 1.21
C ALA A 11 -10.69 7.27 1.19
N HIS A 12 -10.58 6.08 0.59
CA HIS A 12 -9.29 5.41 0.41
C HIS A 12 -8.32 6.25 -0.44
N ASN A 13 -8.78 6.75 -1.59
CA ASN A 13 -7.99 7.59 -2.49
C ASN A 13 -7.57 8.91 -1.81
N ALA A 14 -8.45 9.53 -1.02
CA ALA A 14 -8.13 10.72 -0.24
C ALA A 14 -7.05 10.44 0.82
N ALA A 15 -7.15 9.31 1.53
CA ALA A 15 -6.15 8.90 2.52
C ALA A 15 -4.78 8.65 1.89
N ILE A 16 -4.72 7.97 0.73
CA ILE A 16 -3.48 7.78 -0.02
C ILE A 16 -2.87 9.13 -0.39
N ARG A 17 -3.67 10.05 -0.96
CA ARG A 17 -3.18 11.39 -1.34
C ARG A 17 -2.61 12.18 -0.15
N ARG A 18 -3.24 12.08 1.03
CA ARG A 18 -2.73 12.72 2.26
C ARG A 18 -1.41 12.12 2.71
N ARG A 19 -1.27 10.79 2.70
CA ARG A 19 0.01 10.12 3.04
C ARG A 19 1.10 10.42 2.02
N CYS A 20 0.72 10.60 0.76
CA CYS A 20 1.61 11.02 -0.29
C CYS A 20 1.84 12.54 -0.36
N SER A 21 1.30 13.33 0.57
CA SER A 21 1.45 14.80 0.55
C SER A 21 2.90 15.25 0.77
N ALA A 22 3.70 14.47 1.49
CA ALA A 22 5.15 14.68 1.60
C ALA A 22 5.86 14.58 0.25
N PHE A 23 5.36 13.74 -0.66
CA PHE A 23 5.83 13.63 -2.05
C PHE A 23 5.32 14.75 -2.96
N ARG A 24 4.34 15.54 -2.49
CA ARG A 24 3.72 16.66 -3.24
C ARG A 24 4.43 18.00 -2.99
N ARG A 25 5.05 18.20 -1.82
CA ARG A 25 5.77 19.45 -1.54
C ARG A 25 7.11 19.45 -2.27
N ARG A 26 7.48 20.61 -2.82
CA ARG A 26 8.66 20.88 -3.67
C ARG A 26 10.02 20.63 -3.01
N GLN A 27 10.09 19.84 -1.94
CA GLN A 27 11.34 19.37 -1.36
C GLN A 27 12.00 18.37 -2.33
N ASN A 28 13.32 18.35 -2.34
CA ASN A 28 14.19 17.65 -3.30
C ASN A 28 14.14 16.12 -3.17
N LEU A 29 12.95 15.52 -3.24
CA LEU A 29 12.77 14.08 -3.13
C LEU A 29 12.16 13.52 -4.42
N TYR A 30 12.71 12.40 -4.88
CA TYR A 30 12.58 11.73 -6.19
C TYR A 30 11.16 11.42 -6.70
N ALA A 31 10.09 11.89 -6.05
CA ALA A 31 8.70 11.55 -6.35
C ALA A 31 8.02 12.46 -7.38
N LYS A 32 8.79 13.17 -8.21
CA LYS A 32 8.27 13.97 -9.34
C LYS A 32 8.17 13.18 -10.64
N THR A 33 8.79 11.99 -10.70
CA THR A 33 8.65 11.06 -11.82
C THR A 33 7.52 10.09 -11.55
N VAL A 34 6.89 9.58 -12.61
CA VAL A 34 5.89 8.50 -12.52
C VAL A 34 6.44 7.31 -11.74
N VAL A 35 7.71 6.97 -11.98
CA VAL A 35 8.43 5.91 -11.26
C VAL A 35 8.50 6.19 -9.75
N GLY A 36 8.87 7.41 -9.36
CA GLY A 36 8.94 7.79 -7.95
C GLY A 36 7.56 7.78 -7.26
N LEU A 37 6.53 8.26 -7.94
CA LEU A 37 5.14 8.21 -7.46
C LEU A 37 4.68 6.75 -7.30
N GLN A 38 4.95 5.90 -8.29
CA GLN A 38 4.60 4.48 -8.25
C GLN A 38 5.26 3.78 -7.08
N ARG A 39 6.56 4.03 -6.83
CA ARG A 39 7.27 3.48 -5.66
C ARG A 39 6.60 3.89 -4.35
N ALA A 40 6.25 5.17 -4.19
CA ALA A 40 5.55 5.67 -3.00
C ALA A 40 4.17 5.01 -2.79
N ILE A 41 3.38 4.89 -3.86
CA ILE A 41 2.07 4.22 -3.83
C ILE A 41 2.22 2.74 -3.50
N THR A 42 3.19 2.05 -4.10
CA THR A 42 3.48 0.63 -3.83
C THR A 42 3.76 0.39 -2.36
N VAL A 43 4.59 1.23 -1.71
CA VAL A 43 4.85 1.12 -0.27
C VAL A 43 3.56 1.25 0.54
N GLN A 44 2.69 2.22 0.22
CA GLN A 44 1.42 2.38 0.92
C GLN A 44 0.48 1.18 0.73
N ARG A 45 0.43 0.60 -0.48
CA ARG A 45 -0.36 -0.61 -0.77
C ARG A 45 0.17 -1.82 0.00
N LEU A 46 1.48 -2.01 0.07
CA LEU A 46 2.09 -3.09 0.85
C LEU A 46 1.70 -2.99 2.33
N ILE A 47 1.84 -1.80 2.92
CA ILE A 47 1.50 -1.58 4.33
C ILE A 47 0.02 -1.83 4.59
N HIS A 48 -0.86 -1.33 3.72
CA HIS A 48 -2.32 -1.46 3.87
C HIS A 48 -2.79 -2.91 3.72
N ASN A 49 -2.25 -3.65 2.75
CA ASN A 49 -2.73 -4.99 2.44
C ASN A 49 -2.12 -6.08 3.33
N TRP A 50 -0.85 -5.91 3.75
CA TRP A 50 -0.07 -7.00 4.35
C TRP A 50 0.37 -6.75 5.79
N VAL A 51 0.53 -5.49 6.21
CA VAL A 51 1.17 -5.17 7.50
C VAL A 51 0.18 -4.71 8.56
N ARG A 52 -0.65 -3.71 8.25
CA ARG A 52 -1.48 -3.04 9.25
C ARG A 52 -2.90 -3.61 9.24
N PRO A 53 -3.41 -4.13 10.37
CA PRO A 53 -4.80 -4.53 10.48
C PRO A 53 -5.73 -3.38 10.10
N HIS A 54 -6.76 -3.70 9.31
CA HIS A 54 -7.77 -2.75 8.94
C HIS A 54 -8.82 -2.66 10.04
N TYR A 55 -9.26 -1.44 10.37
CA TYR A 55 -10.25 -1.22 11.45
C TYR A 55 -11.54 -2.04 11.24
N SER A 56 -12.04 -2.11 10.01
CA SER A 56 -13.27 -2.86 9.71
C SER A 56 -13.09 -4.39 9.69
N LEU A 57 -11.88 -4.90 9.48
CA LEU A 57 -11.60 -6.33 9.35
C LEU A 57 -10.98 -6.93 10.62
N ASN A 58 -10.46 -6.09 11.54
CA ASN A 58 -9.60 -6.48 12.66
C ASN A 58 -8.36 -7.32 12.28
N THR A 59 -8.10 -7.48 10.98
CA THR A 59 -6.96 -8.18 10.38
C THR A 59 -6.54 -7.47 9.10
N THR A 60 -5.49 -7.96 8.43
CA THR A 60 -5.06 -7.40 7.15
C THR A 60 -5.90 -7.98 5.99
N PRO A 61 -6.12 -7.22 4.90
CA PRO A 61 -6.79 -7.74 3.72
C PRO A 61 -6.18 -9.05 3.18
N ALA A 62 -4.85 -9.19 3.22
CA ALA A 62 -4.18 -10.41 2.76
C ALA A 62 -4.51 -11.64 3.63
N VAL A 63 -4.72 -11.46 4.94
CA VAL A 63 -5.17 -12.54 5.83
C VAL A 63 -6.64 -12.86 5.60
N ALA A 64 -7.49 -11.84 5.48
CA ALA A 64 -8.93 -12.03 5.24
C ALA A 64 -9.22 -12.78 3.92
N LEU A 65 -8.38 -12.56 2.90
CA LEU A 65 -8.44 -13.27 1.63
C LEU A 65 -7.75 -14.65 1.64
N GLY A 66 -7.10 -15.03 2.74
CA GLY A 66 -6.43 -16.32 2.88
C GLY A 66 -5.07 -16.44 2.21
N PHE A 67 -4.47 -15.33 1.72
CA PHE A 67 -3.13 -15.35 1.12
C PHE A 67 -2.03 -15.65 2.14
N VAL A 68 -2.23 -15.22 3.39
CA VAL A 68 -1.32 -15.48 4.51
C VAL A 68 -2.09 -15.83 5.78
N LYS A 69 -1.48 -16.63 6.66
CA LYS A 69 -2.11 -17.05 7.92
C LYS A 69 -2.09 -15.97 9.00
N ARG A 70 -1.19 -14.99 8.89
CA ARG A 70 -1.03 -13.86 9.83
C ARG A 70 -0.57 -12.59 9.12
N PRO A 71 -0.76 -11.40 9.72
CA PRO A 71 -0.15 -10.17 9.23
C PRO A 71 1.38 -10.30 9.13
N LEU A 72 1.95 -9.69 8.09
CA LEU A 72 3.40 -9.59 7.92
C LEU A 72 3.93 -8.37 8.66
N SER A 73 5.14 -8.45 9.17
CA SER A 73 5.87 -7.28 9.64
C SER A 73 6.53 -6.55 8.47
N LEU A 74 6.79 -5.26 8.67
CA LEU A 74 7.50 -4.44 7.68
C LEU A 74 8.92 -4.97 7.45
N GLN A 75 9.55 -5.53 8.50
CA GLN A 75 10.86 -6.17 8.42
C GLN A 75 10.84 -7.42 7.52
N GLU A 76 9.83 -8.29 7.65
CA GLU A 76 9.70 -9.49 6.80
C GLU A 76 9.57 -9.12 5.31
N ILE A 77 8.84 -8.05 5.01
CA ILE A 77 8.71 -7.55 3.63
C ILE A 77 10.07 -7.03 3.11
N LEU A 78 10.78 -6.23 3.90
CA LEU A 78 12.06 -5.63 3.49
C LEU A 78 13.22 -6.63 3.44
N LEU A 79 13.18 -7.68 4.26
CA LEU A 79 14.19 -8.74 4.30
C LEU A 79 13.88 -9.90 3.36
N SER A 80 12.70 -9.92 2.72
CA SER A 80 12.44 -10.84 1.62
C SER A 80 13.46 -10.56 0.51
N ARG A 81 14.35 -11.52 0.25
CA ARG A 81 15.43 -11.35 -0.72
C ARG A 81 14.83 -11.11 -2.12
N GLY A 82 14.92 -9.86 -2.57
CA GLY A 82 14.91 -9.40 -3.97
C GLY A 82 13.75 -9.84 -4.86
N PHE A 83 12.87 -8.90 -5.20
CA PHE A 83 12.00 -9.04 -6.37
C PHE A 83 12.87 -9.33 -7.60
N HIS A 84 12.77 -10.53 -8.19
CA HIS A 84 13.17 -10.73 -9.58
C HIS A 84 12.21 -9.88 -10.41
N GLU A 85 12.71 -8.80 -11.02
CA GLU A 85 11.96 -8.10 -12.06
C GLU A 85 11.82 -9.08 -13.23
N PHE A 86 10.60 -9.52 -13.53
CA PHE A 86 10.34 -10.16 -14.81
C PHE A 86 10.51 -9.07 -15.89
N PRO A 87 11.42 -9.24 -16.86
CA PRO A 87 11.49 -8.31 -17.97
C PRO A 87 10.17 -8.40 -18.75
N THR A 88 9.51 -7.25 -18.89
CA THR A 88 8.40 -7.02 -19.84
C THR A 88 8.92 -6.99 -21.26
#